data_AF-A0A2Z4JZQ7-F1
#
_entry.id   AF-A0A2Z4JZQ7-F1
#
_cell.length_a   1.000
_cell.length_b   1.000
_cell.length_c   1.000
_cell.angle_alpha   90.00
_cell.angle_beta   90.00
_cell.angle_gamma   90.00
#
_symmetry.space_group_name_H-M   'P 1'
#
loop_
_entity.id
_entity.type
_entity.pdbx_description
1 polymer ?
#
loop_
_entity_poly.entity_id
_entity_poly.type
_entity_poly.pdbx_seq_one_letter_code
_entity_poly.pdbx_strand_id
1 'polypeptide(L)'
;MMTTLIDTLDILIVVAALSSAWLWFRSSRRRVRRVSRHEEFNHADLNRVVTALNRTQLLNSRAALATAIAGLFAGFRWLLELFR
;
A
#
# COMPACT_ATOMS: atom_id res chain seq x y z
N MET A 1 17.25 26.97 7.30
CA MET A 1 17.60 25.55 7.54
C MET A 1 16.41 24.75 8.06
N MET A 2 15.66 25.26 9.05
CA MET A 2 14.47 24.55 9.56
C MET A 2 13.31 24.49 8.55
N THR A 3 13.07 25.58 7.82
CA THR A 3 12.07 25.64 6.73
C THR A 3 12.36 24.63 5.62
N THR A 4 13.59 24.61 5.11
CA THR A 4 14.03 23.65 4.09
C THR A 4 13.87 22.19 4.52
N LEU A 5 14.04 21.88 5.81
CA LEU A 5 13.84 20.53 6.34
C LEU A 5 12.35 20.14 6.36
N ILE A 6 11.48 21.07 6.75
CA ILE A 6 10.03 20.90 6.78
C ILE A 6 9.47 20.69 5.36
N ASP A 7 9.93 21.50 4.39
CA ASP A 7 9.55 21.37 2.98
C ASP A 7 10.00 20.00 2.40
N THR A 8 11.19 19.54 2.80
CA THR A 8 11.70 18.22 2.40
C THR A 8 10.81 17.11 2.96
N LEU A 9 10.39 17.20 4.21
CA LEU A 9 9.48 16.23 4.83
C LEU A 9 8.12 16.21 4.14
N ASP A 10 7.57 17.35 3.74
CA ASP A 10 6.33 17.41 2.97
C ASP A 10 6.41 16.65 1.66
N ILE A 11 7.48 16.87 0.91
CA ILE A 11 7.69 16.17 -0.36
C ILE A 11 7.76 14.66 -0.12
N LEU A 12 8.50 14.22 0.90
CA LEU A 12 8.62 12.81 1.24
C LEU A 12 7.29 12.18 1.69
N ILE A 13 6.48 12.90 2.48
CA ILE A 13 5.14 12.47 2.90
C ILE A 13 4.26 12.26 1.66
N VAL A 14 4.23 13.25 0.76
CA VAL A 14 3.41 13.20 -0.46
C VAL A 14 3.84 12.03 -1.35
N VAL A 15 5.14 11.86 -1.58
CA VAL A 15 5.67 10.76 -2.40
C VAL A 15 5.33 9.39 -1.80
N ALA A 16 5.49 9.23 -0.49
CA ALA A 16 5.16 7.98 0.20
C ALA A 16 3.64 7.69 0.17
N ALA A 17 2.79 8.70 0.38
CA ALA A 17 1.34 8.58 0.32
C ALA A 17 0.86 8.22 -1.10
N LEU A 18 1.40 8.85 -2.14
CA LEU A 18 1.10 8.52 -3.54
C LEU A 18 1.54 7.11 -3.90
N SER A 19 2.71 6.68 -3.41
CA SER A 19 3.22 5.33 -3.60
C SER A 19 2.29 4.29 -2.96
N SER A 20 1.79 4.57 -1.74
CA SER A 20 0.80 3.73 -1.06
C SER A 20 -0.51 3.65 -1.86
N ALA A 21 -1.06 4.79 -2.25
CA ALA A 21 -2.29 4.88 -3.03
C ALA A 21 -2.17 4.11 -4.36
N TRP A 22 -1.04 4.24 -5.05
CA TRP A 22 -0.77 3.49 -6.27
C TRP A 22 -0.74 1.98 -6.05
N LEU A 23 -0.09 1.52 -4.98
CA LEU A 23 -0.01 0.09 -4.65
C LEU A 23 -1.39 -0.49 -4.29
N TRP A 24 -2.22 0.25 -3.55
CA TRP A 24 -3.62 -0.14 -3.30
C TRP A 24 -4.42 -0.20 -4.59
N PHE A 25 -4.31 0.82 -5.44
CA PHE A 25 -5.00 0.81 -6.73
C PHE A 25 -4.60 -0.41 -7.59
N ARG A 26 -3.31 -0.77 -7.57
CA ARG A 26 -2.80 -1.97 -8.25
C ARG A 26 -3.32 -3.27 -7.60
N SER A 27 -3.49 -3.31 -6.27
CA SER A 27 -3.99 -4.49 -5.56
C SER A 27 -5.49 -4.71 -5.82
N SER A 28 -6.29 -3.65 -5.96
CA SER A 28 -7.74 -3.72 -6.19
C SER A 28 -8.16 -4.11 -7.62
N ARG A 29 -7.26 -4.07 -8.60
CA ARG A 29 -7.60 -4.29 -10.02
C ARG A 29 -7.84 -5.75 -10.42
N ARG A 30 -7.54 -6.74 -9.56
CA ARG A 30 -7.72 -8.16 -9.88
C ARG A 30 -9.12 -8.63 -9.51
N ARG A 31 -9.93 -8.94 -10.52
CA ARG A 31 -11.25 -9.55 -10.31
C ARG A 31 -11.09 -11.05 -10.09
N VAL A 32 -11.72 -11.57 -9.04
CA VAL A 32 -11.86 -13.01 -8.83
C VAL A 32 -13.16 -13.44 -9.51
N ARG A 33 -13.10 -14.48 -10.34
CA ARG A 33 -14.27 -15.09 -10.97
C ARG A 33 -15.14 -15.76 -9.90
N ARG A 34 -16.46 -15.69 -10.05
CA ARG A 34 -17.41 -16.43 -9.20
C ARG A 34 -17.42 -17.90 -9.59
N VAL A 35 -17.39 -18.79 -8.61
CA VAL A 35 -17.46 -20.25 -8.79
C VAL A 35 -18.91 -20.71 -8.71
N SER A 36 -19.33 -21.58 -9.63
CA SER A 36 -20.67 -22.18 -9.63
C SER A 36 -20.71 -23.43 -8.75
N ARG A 37 -21.86 -23.72 -8.13
CA ARG A 37 -22.06 -24.97 -7.37
C ARG A 37 -21.91 -26.23 -8.24
N HIS A 38 -22.17 -26.11 -9.55
CA HIS A 38 -22.13 -27.22 -10.49
C HIS A 38 -20.74 -27.40 -11.15
N GLU A 39 -19.76 -26.57 -10.78
CA GLU A 39 -18.40 -26.65 -11.33
C GLU A 39 -17.54 -27.57 -10.47
N GLU A 40 -16.80 -28.47 -11.12
CA GLU A 40 -15.78 -29.28 -10.43
C GLU A 40 -14.55 -28.43 -10.15
N PHE A 41 -14.31 -28.15 -8.87
CA PHE A 41 -13.17 -27.36 -8.43
C PHE A 41 -11.98 -28.28 -8.11
N ASN A 42 -10.89 -28.15 -8.87
CA ASN A 42 -9.71 -29.00 -8.70
C ASN A 42 -8.53 -28.25 -8.05
N HIS A 43 -7.43 -28.99 -7.84
CA HIS A 43 -6.21 -28.46 -7.23
C HIS A 43 -5.56 -27.32 -8.05
N ALA A 44 -5.69 -27.34 -9.38
CA ALA A 44 -5.15 -26.28 -10.24
C ALA A 44 -5.92 -24.96 -10.04
N ASP A 45 -7.24 -25.03 -9.86
CA ASP A 45 -8.06 -23.85 -9.57
C ASP A 45 -7.78 -23.28 -8.19
N LEU A 46 -7.61 -24.15 -7.18
CA LEU A 46 -7.18 -23.73 -5.85
C LEU A 46 -5.84 -22.99 -5.89
N ASN A 47 -4.86 -23.55 -6.60
CA ASN A 47 -3.54 -22.93 -6.74
C ASN A 47 -3.61 -21.55 -7.43
N ARG A 48 -4.50 -21.38 -8.42
CA ARG A 48 -4.72 -20.08 -9.06
C ARG A 48 -5.30 -19.05 -8.08
N VAL A 49 -6.26 -19.45 -7.25
CA VAL A 49 -6.85 -18.58 -6.22
C VAL A 49 -5.82 -18.19 -5.17
N VAL A 50 -5.10 -19.15 -4.59
CA VAL A 50 -4.05 -18.89 -3.59
C VAL A 50 -2.96 -17.99 -4.15
N THR A 51 -2.50 -18.25 -5.38
CA THR A 51 -1.51 -17.40 -6.05
C THR A 51 -2.03 -15.98 -6.26
N ALA A 52 -3.30 -15.81 -6.64
CA ALA A 52 -3.90 -14.50 -6.79
C ALA A 52 -3.97 -13.75 -5.45
N LEU A 53 -4.38 -14.42 -4.37
CA LEU A 53 -4.43 -13.86 -3.02
C LEU A 53 -3.03 -13.44 -2.52
N ASN A 54 -2.03 -14.32 -2.64
CA ASN A 54 -0.66 -14.02 -2.21
C ASN A 54 -0.09 -12.81 -2.95
N ARG A 55 -0.35 -12.68 -4.26
CA ARG A 55 0.07 -11.51 -5.05
C ARG A 55 -0.61 -10.22 -4.57
N THR A 56 -1.90 -10.27 -4.23
CA THR A 56 -2.62 -9.12 -3.67
C THR A 56 -2.10 -8.75 -2.27
N GLN A 57 -1.84 -9.74 -1.42
CA GLN A 57 -1.26 -9.52 -0.08
C GLN A 57 0.11 -8.86 -0.15
N LEU A 58 0.98 -9.28 -1.07
CA LEU A 58 2.28 -8.63 -1.28
C LEU A 58 2.17 -7.16 -1.70
N LEU A 59 1.17 -6.81 -2.52
CA LEU A 59 0.92 -5.41 -2.87
C LEU A 59 0.37 -4.62 -1.68
N ASN A 60 -0.54 -5.21 -0.91
CA ASN A 60 -1.11 -4.58 0.27
C ASN A 60 -0.07 -4.37 1.38
N SER A 61 0.85 -5.31 1.60
CA SER A 61 1.93 -5.14 2.59
C SER A 61 2.88 -4.01 2.19
N ARG A 62 3.21 -3.89 0.90
CA ARG A 62 3.99 -2.77 0.37
C ARG A 62 3.26 -1.44 0.49
N ALA A 63 1.94 -1.41 0.23
CA ALA A 63 1.13 -0.21 0.42
C ALA A 63 1.13 0.22 1.89
N ALA A 64 0.92 -0.73 2.81
CA ALA A 64 0.95 -0.47 4.25
C ALA A 64 2.32 0.07 4.71
N LEU A 65 3.42 -0.47 4.19
CA LEU A 65 4.77 0.04 4.48
C LEU A 65 4.92 1.50 4.00
N ALA A 66 4.48 1.82 2.79
CA ALA A 66 4.53 3.18 2.27
C ALA A 66 3.67 4.16 3.12
N THR A 67 2.49 3.73 3.57
CA THR A 67 1.67 4.50 4.52
C THR A 67 2.39 4.72 5.86
N ALA A 68 3.05 3.68 6.41
CA ALA A 68 3.79 3.80 7.65
C ALA A 68 4.96 4.80 7.52
N ILE A 69 5.68 4.76 6.40
CA ILE A 69 6.76 5.72 6.09
C ILE A 69 6.19 7.15 6.01
N ALA A 70 5.06 7.35 5.32
CA ALA A 70 4.40 8.65 5.27
C ALA A 70 4.02 9.16 6.68
N GLY A 71 3.48 8.27 7.51
CA GLY A 71 3.13 8.57 8.91
C GLY A 71 4.35 8.94 9.75
N LEU A 72 5.48 8.27 9.58
CA LEU A 72 6.73 8.61 10.27
C LEU A 72 7.23 10.00 9.89
N PHE A 73 7.27 10.33 8.59
CA PHE A 73 7.66 11.67 8.15
C PHE A 73 6.70 12.75 8.62
N ALA A 74 5.39 12.47 8.61
CA ALA A 74 4.38 13.39 9.16
C ALA A 74 4.58 13.61 10.67
N GLY A 75 4.89 12.56 11.43
CA GLY A 75 5.22 12.65 12.85
C GLY A 75 6.47 13.50 13.11
N PHE A 76 7.54 13.30 12.34
CA PHE A 76 8.74 14.13 12.44
C PHE A 76 8.50 15.59 12.05
N ARG A 77 7.75 15.83 10.97
CA ARG A 77 7.33 17.18 10.58
C ARG A 77 6.60 17.87 11.73
N TRP A 78 5.63 17.18 12.32
CA TRP A 78 4.84 17.72 13.43
C TRP A 78 5.70 18.03 14.65
N LEU A 79 6.62 17.13 15.01
CA LEU A 79 7.58 17.37 16.10
C LEU A 79 8.45 18.59 15.82
N LEU A 80 8.99 18.75 14.62
CA LEU A 80 9.82 19.91 14.27
C LEU A 80 9.03 21.22 14.33
N GLU A 81 7.77 21.22 13.89
CA GLU A 81 6.92 22.40 13.97
C GLU A 81 6.58 22.77 15.43
N LEU A 82 6.54 21.79 16.35
CA LEU A 82 6.34 22.05 17.79
C LEU A 82 7.52 22.81 18.43
N PHE A 83 8.74 22.61 17.94
CA PHE A 83 9.96 23.23 18.48
C PHE A 83 10.41 24.47 17.70
N ARG A 84 9.63 24.91 16.70
CA ARG A 84 9.91 26.08 15.87
C ARG A 84 9.36 27.36 16.50
#